data_AF-A0A379EU14-F1
#
_entry.id   AF-A0A379EU14-F1
#
_cell.length_a   1.000
_cell.length_b   1.000
_cell.length_c   1.000
_cell.angle_alpha   90.00
_cell.angle_beta   90.00
_cell.angle_gamma   90.00
#
_symmetry.space_group_name_H-M   'P 1'
#
loop_
_entity.id
_entity.type
_entity.pdbx_description
1 polymer ?
#
loop_
_entity_poly.entity_id
_entity_poly.type
_entity_poly.pdbx_seq_one_letter_code
_entity_poly.pdbx_strand_id
1 'polypeptide(L)' 'MELKNYLSNRPRGFKAEFARKLGISKSFLCQVEKGYSKAPIELAKKIENLTSGVVKKADIRPDVWG' A
#
# COMPACT_ATOMS: atom_id res chain seq x y z
N MET A 1 -4.54 -5.64 8.63
CA MET A 1 -3.23 -5.09 9.07
C MET A 1 -2.98 -3.86 8.23
N GLU A 2 -2.66 -2.72 8.83
CA GLU A 2 -2.46 -1.49 8.07
C GLU A 2 -1.20 -1.52 7.20
N LEU A 3 -1.28 -0.89 6.03
CA LEU A 3 -0.16 -0.77 5.09
C LEU A 3 1.10 -0.19 5.75
N LYS A 4 0.93 0.78 6.65
CA LYS A 4 2.01 1.38 7.45
C LYS A 4 2.77 0.35 8.28
N ASN A 5 2.06 -0.52 8.98
CA ASN A 5 2.69 -1.54 9.81
C ASN A 5 3.40 -2.58 8.95
N TYR A 6 2.80 -2.95 7.81
CA TYR A 6 3.43 -3.86 6.85
C TYR A 6 4.74 -3.29 6.29
N LEU A 7 4.76 -1.99 5.95
CA LEU A 7 5.94 -1.34 5.37
C LEU A 7 7.01 -0.95 6.41
N SER A 8 6.63 -0.76 7.67
CA SER A 8 7.55 -0.38 8.75
C SER A 8 8.40 -1.55 9.24
N ASN A 9 7.90 -2.77 9.13
CA ASN A 9 8.60 -3.99 9.55
C ASN A 9 9.51 -4.58 8.44
N ARG A 10 9.94 -3.77 7.47
CA ARG A 10 10.66 -4.21 6.28
C ARG A 10 12.02 -3.53 6.13
N PRO A 11 13.01 -4.22 5.54
CA PRO A 11 14.36 -3.70 5.41
C PRO A 11 14.41 -2.42 4.56
N ARG A 12 15.46 -1.63 4.79
CA ARG A 12 15.73 -0.40 4.05
C ARG A 12 15.84 -0.72 2.56
N GLY A 13 15.04 -0.03 1.72
CA GLY A 13 14.96 -0.29 0.28
C GLY A 13 13.68 -1.02 -0.15
N PHE A 14 13.02 -1.78 0.75
CA PHE A 14 11.79 -2.49 0.43
C PHE A 14 10.68 -1.57 -0.10
N LYS A 15 10.48 -0.39 0.53
CA LYS A 15 9.48 0.59 0.06
C LYS A 15 9.71 1.04 -1.38
N ALA A 16 10.97 1.17 -1.81
CA ALA A 16 11.30 1.58 -3.17
C ALA A 16 11.03 0.45 -4.17
N GLU A 17 11.43 -0.77 -3.82
CA GLU A 17 11.14 -1.96 -4.64
C GLU A 17 9.64 -2.24 -4.75
N PHE A 18 8.92 -2.11 -3.63
CA PHE A 18 7.48 -2.31 -3.56
C PHE A 18 6.72 -1.28 -4.39
N ALA A 19 7.10 0.00 -4.30
CA ALA A 19 6.57 1.05 -5.17
C ALA A 19 6.82 0.74 -6.65
N ARG A 20 8.04 0.26 -7.00
CA ARG A 20 8.37 -0.15 -8.36
C ARG A 20 7.51 -1.31 -8.85
N LYS A 21 7.27 -2.35 -8.02
CA LYS A 21 6.38 -3.47 -8.36
C LYS A 21 4.93 -3.03 -8.56
N LEU A 22 4.49 -2.03 -7.80
CA LEU A 22 3.17 -1.43 -7.93
C LEU A 22 3.04 -0.50 -9.15
N GLY A 23 4.17 -0.08 -9.75
CA GLY A 23 4.20 0.90 -10.84
C GLY A 23 3.96 2.33 -10.37
N ILE A 24 4.25 2.65 -9.11
CA ILE A 24 4.07 3.98 -8.52
C ILE A 24 5.39 4.56 -8.01
N SER A 25 5.41 5.86 -7.73
CA SER A 25 6.54 6.48 -7.07
C SER A 25 6.59 6.13 -5.58
N LYS A 26 7.81 6.07 -5.02
CA LYS A 26 8.01 5.89 -3.58
C LYS A 26 7.31 6.98 -2.76
N SER A 27 7.32 8.23 -3.25
CA SER A 27 6.65 9.35 -2.60
C SER A 27 5.13 9.13 -2.54
N PHE A 28 4.52 8.64 -3.62
CA PHE A 28 3.10 8.33 -3.63
C PHE A 28 2.76 7.18 -2.66
N LEU A 29 3.58 6.13 -2.63
CA LEU A 29 3.42 5.05 -1.63
C LEU A 29 3.45 5.61 -0.19
N CYS A 30 4.38 6.53 0.11
CA CYS A 30 4.45 7.19 1.43
C CYS A 30 3.22 8.07 1.71
N GLN A 31 2.65 8.74 0.72
CA GLN A 31 1.42 9.52 0.90
C GLN A 31 0.23 8.61 1.22
N VAL A 32 0.10 7.48 0.52
CA VAL A 32 -0.91 6.46 0.79
C VAL A 32 -0.71 5.84 2.18
N GLU A 33 0.54 5.50 2.54
CA GLU A 33 0.90 4.96 3.86
C GLU A 33 0.48 5.88 5.01
N LYS A 34 0.63 7.20 4.82
CA LYS A 34 0.28 8.22 5.83
C LYS A 34 -1.19 8.67 5.74
N GLY A 35 -1.96 8.17 4.78
CA GLY A 35 -3.34 8.59 4.54
C GLY A 35 -3.50 9.96 3.89
N TYR A 36 -2.41 10.61 3.42
CA TYR A 36 -2.47 11.90 2.74
C TYR A 36 -3.04 11.82 1.32
N SER A 37 -2.96 10.66 0.68
CA SER A 37 -3.53 10.44 -0.65
C SER A 37 -4.34 9.16 -0.68
N LYS A 38 -5.50 9.22 -1.34
CA LYS A 38 -6.34 8.05 -1.55
C LYS A 38 -5.68 7.14 -2.59
N ALA A 39 -5.44 5.89 -2.22
CA ALA A 39 -5.01 4.87 -3.18
C ALA A 39 -6.12 4.65 -4.23
N PRO A 40 -5.81 4.64 -5.54
CA PRO A 40 -6.75 4.18 -6.55
C PRO A 40 -7.26 2.76 -6.23
N ILE A 41 -8.49 2.44 -6.64
CA ILE A 41 -9.10 1.12 -6.42
C ILE A 41 -8.21 -0.01 -6.95
N GLU A 42 -7.63 0.18 -8.15
CA GLU A 42 -6.70 -0.77 -8.75
C GLU A 42 -5.41 -0.92 -7.94
N LEU A 43 -4.91 0.17 -7.37
CA LEU A 43 -3.72 0.13 -6.53
C LEU A 43 -3.99 -0.65 -5.24
N ALA A 44 -5.14 -0.43 -4.60
CA ALA A 44 -5.51 -1.17 -3.39
C ALA A 44 -5.60 -2.68 -3.66
N LYS A 45 -6.19 -3.09 -4.79
CA LYS A 45 -6.20 -4.50 -5.23
C LYS A 45 -4.78 -5.03 -5.52
N LYS A 46 -3.93 -4.25 -6.19
CA LYS A 46 -2.53 -4.65 -6.46
C LYS A 46 -1.73 -4.82 -5.18
N ILE A 47 -1.91 -3.94 -4.19
CA ILE A 47 -1.25 -4.05 -2.88
C ILE A 47 -1.71 -5.33 -2.18
N GLU A 48 -3.01 -5.61 -2.15
CA GLU A 48 -3.54 -6.85 -1.55
C GLU A 48 -2.94 -8.10 -2.23
N ASN A 49 -2.92 -8.14 -3.56
CA ASN A 49 -2.33 -9.26 -4.30
C ASN A 49 -0.82 -9.42 -4.03
N LEU A 50 -0.05 -8.32 -4.09
CA LEU A 50 1.40 -8.36 -3.84
C LEU A 50 1.76 -8.69 -2.40
N THR A 51 0.89 -8.35 -1.46
CA THR A 51 1.05 -8.71 -0.05
C THR A 51 0.42 -10.06 0.30
N SER A 52 -0.08 -10.80 -0.70
CA SER A 52 -0.76 -12.10 -0.50
C SER A 52 -1.91 -12.03 0.53
N GLY A 53 -2.65 -10.92 0.53
CA GLY A 53 -3.78 -10.70 1.42
C GLY A 53 -3.41 -10.25 2.84
N VAL A 54 -2.14 -10.01 3.15
CA VAL A 54 -1.71 -9.48 4.46
C VAL A 54 -2.25 -8.07 4.69
N VAL A 55 -2.18 -7.21 3.67
CA VAL A 55 -2.83 -5.89 3.68
C VAL A 55 -4.10 -6.00 2.85
N LYS A 56 -5.26 -5.85 3.47
CA LYS A 56 -6.54 -5.93 2.75
C LYS A 56 -6.82 -4.62 2.03
N LYS A 57 -7.45 -4.70 0.85
CA LYS A 57 -7.90 -3.48 0.13
C LYS A 57 -8.89 -2.64 0.95
N ALA A 58 -9.69 -3.28 1.80
CA ALA A 58 -10.59 -2.62 2.73
C ALA A 58 -9.85 -1.81 3.81
N ASP A 59 -8.68 -2.26 4.26
CA ASP A 59 -7.83 -1.51 5.21
C ASP A 59 -7.22 -0.26 4.53
N ILE A 60 -7.05 -0.27 3.20
CA ILE A 60 -6.47 0.84 2.42
C ILE A 60 -7.54 1.86 2.02
N ARG A 61 -8.74 1.38 1.64
CA ARG A 61 -9.88 2.19 1.20
C ARG A 61 -11.15 1.71 1.89
N PRO A 62 -11.31 1.99 3.20
CA PRO A 62 -12.54 1.67 3.92
C PRO A 62 -13.74 2.45 3.36
N ASP A 63 -13.51 3.57 2.68
CA ASP A 63 -14.57 4.34 2.02
C ASP A 63 -15.23 3.63 0.82
N VAL A 64 -14.59 2.61 0.25
CA VAL A 64 -15.10 1.86 -0.92
C VAL A 64 -15.59 0.47 -0.54
N TRP A 65 -14.96 -0.15 0.47
CA TRP A 65 -15.18 -1.56 0.86
C TRP A 65 -15.57 -1.74 2.33
N GLY A 66 -15.80 -0.65 3.06
CA GLY A 66 -16.29 -0.65 4.43
C GLY A 66 -17.79 -0.82 4.55
#